data_AF-A0A2T2RRE8-F1
#
_entry.id   AF-A0A2T2RRE8-F1
#
_cell.length_a   1.000
_cell.length_b   1.000
_cell.length_c   1.000
_cell.angle_alpha   90.00
_cell.angle_beta   90.00
_cell.angle_gamma   90.00
#
_symmetry.space_group_name_H-M   'P 1'
#
loop_
_entity.id
_entity.type
_entity.pdbx_description
1 polymer ?
#
loop_
_entity_poly.entity_id
_entity_poly.type
_entity_poly.pdbx_seq_one_letter_code
_entity_poly.pdbx_strand_id
1 'polypeptide(L)'
;MVNSTGIKVYREREWKFRQHGWCKRRRWRKLPLGIDSSTGEIAMAVASSNDVSDSPLLPELLDGIEGEIEQVSGDGAYDCRSNIEN
;
A
#
# COMPACT_ATOMS: atom_id res chain seq x y z
N MET A 1 -12.30 -2.06 3.13
CA MET A 1 -11.45 -1.06 3.83
C MET A 1 -10.13 -0.91 3.08
N VAL A 2 -9.56 0.30 3.03
CA VAL A 2 -8.28 0.58 2.36
C VAL A 2 -7.31 1.25 3.33
N ASN A 3 -6.07 0.78 3.38
CA ASN A 3 -5.02 1.39 4.19
C ASN A 3 -3.66 1.26 3.51
N SER A 4 -2.75 2.22 3.71
CA SER A 4 -1.37 2.14 3.21
C SER A 4 -0.43 1.64 4.29
N THR A 5 0.24 0.52 4.03
CA THR A 5 1.26 -0.04 4.94
C THR A 5 2.65 0.18 4.37
N GLY A 6 3.59 0.61 5.22
CA GLY A 6 5.01 0.73 4.83
C GLY A 6 5.73 -0.63 4.91
N ILE A 7 6.29 -1.09 3.79
CA ILE A 7 7.18 -2.26 3.76
C ILE A 7 8.63 -1.81 3.75
N LYS A 8 9.40 -2.43 4.64
CA LYS A 8 10.85 -2.28 4.71
C LYS A 8 11.52 -3.35 3.84
N VAL A 9 12.03 -2.93 2.69
CA VAL A 9 12.67 -3.84 1.74
C VAL A 9 14.15 -4.00 2.09
N TYR A 10 14.55 -5.24 2.38
CA TYR A 10 15.96 -5.62 2.57
C TYR A 10 16.52 -6.18 1.28
N ARG A 11 17.68 -5.71 0.82
CA ARG A 11 18.41 -6.34 -0.30
C ARG A 11 19.35 -7.43 0.21
N GLU A 12 19.72 -8.35 -0.68
CA GLU A 12 20.58 -9.53 -0.42
C GLU A 12 21.90 -9.23 0.33
N ARG A 13 22.40 -8.00 0.31
CA ARG A 13 23.60 -7.61 1.09
C ARG A 13 23.27 -7.12 2.49
N GLU A 14 22.07 -6.54 2.72
CA GLU A 14 21.70 -5.91 4.00
C GLU A 14 21.46 -6.93 5.13
N TRP A 15 21.04 -8.16 4.83
CA TRP A 15 20.94 -9.23 5.83
C TRP A 15 22.34 -9.71 6.28
N LYS A 16 23.30 -9.81 5.35
CA LYS A 16 24.73 -10.08 5.64
C LYS A 16 25.41 -8.92 6.38
N PHE A 17 24.93 -7.69 6.22
CA PHE A 17 25.49 -6.49 6.87
C PHE A 17 25.14 -6.33 8.36
N ARG A 18 24.21 -7.14 8.92
CA ARG A 18 24.03 -7.19 10.40
C ARG A 18 25.32 -7.56 11.14
N GLN A 19 26.29 -8.18 10.46
CA GLN A 19 27.59 -8.56 11.02
C GLN A 19 28.71 -7.49 10.88
N HIS A 20 28.67 -6.57 9.89
CA HIS A 20 29.86 -5.78 9.50
C HIS A 20 29.65 -4.26 9.34
N GLY A 21 28.71 -3.67 10.08
CA GLY A 21 28.76 -2.27 10.51
C GLY A 21 28.48 -1.15 9.50
N TRP A 22 28.68 -1.33 8.19
CA TRP A 22 28.49 -0.25 7.21
C TRP A 22 27.29 -0.48 6.28
N CYS A 23 26.22 0.31 6.43
CA CYS A 23 24.97 0.09 5.69
C CYS A 23 24.70 1.16 4.62
N LYS A 24 24.24 0.75 3.45
CA LYS A 24 23.64 1.65 2.44
C LYS A 24 22.28 2.14 2.96
N ARG A 25 21.83 3.34 2.58
CA ARG A 25 20.59 3.93 3.10
C ARG A 25 19.38 3.04 2.77
N ARG A 26 18.62 2.64 3.81
CA ARG A 26 17.41 1.82 3.74
C ARG A 26 16.36 2.50 2.85
N ARG A 27 15.62 1.71 2.06
CA ARG A 27 14.48 2.20 1.29
C ARG A 27 13.19 1.63 1.85
N TRP A 28 12.23 2.53 2.10
CA TRP A 28 10.85 2.17 2.35
C TRP A 28 10.10 2.06 1.02
N ARG A 29 9.13 1.16 0.96
CA ARG A 29 8.12 1.08 -0.10
C ARG A 29 6.76 1.17 0.57
N LYS A 30 5.78 1.74 -0.14
CA LYS A 30 4.39 1.77 0.32
C LYS A 30 3.66 0.58 -0.29
N LEU A 31 2.71 0.04 0.46
CA LEU A 31 1.82 -1.03 0.04
C LEU A 31 0.40 -0.68 0.49
N PRO A 32 -0.36 0.06 -0.33
CA PRO A 32 -1.80 0.09 -0.24
C PRO A 32 -2.41 -1.32 -0.27
N LEU A 33 -3.30 -1.58 0.69
CA LEU A 33 -4.01 -2.84 0.87
C LEU A 33 -5.52 -2.58 0.89
N GLY A 34 -6.25 -3.35 0.08
CA GLY A 34 -7.69 -3.52 0.16
C GLY A 34 -8.01 -4.74 0.99
N ILE A 35 -8.78 -4.55 2.06
CA ILE A 35 -9.20 -5.60 2.98
C ILE A 35 -10.71 -5.69 2.94
N ASP A 36 -11.24 -6.90 2.78
CA ASP A 36 -12.66 -7.18 2.95
C ASP A 36 -13.01 -7.04 4.45
N SER A 37 -13.89 -6.12 4.77
CA SER A 37 -14.30 -5.85 6.15
C SER A 37 -15.11 -6.97 6.79
N SER A 38 -15.73 -7.84 5.99
CA SER A 38 -16.57 -8.94 6.48
C SER A 38 -15.75 -10.16 6.89
N THR A 39 -14.75 -10.52 6.08
CA THR A 39 -13.89 -11.70 6.27
C THR A 39 -12.55 -11.36 6.92
N GLY A 40 -12.09 -10.12 6.79
CA GLY A 40 -10.75 -9.68 7.20
C GLY A 40 -9.65 -10.13 6.23
N GLU A 41 -10.01 -10.68 5.07
CA GLU A 41 -9.05 -11.13 4.06
C GLU A 41 -8.55 -9.98 3.19
N ILE A 42 -7.33 -10.12 2.67
CA ILE A 42 -6.75 -9.16 1.74
C ILE A 42 -7.37 -9.42 0.36
N ALA A 43 -8.19 -8.49 -0.10
CA ALA A 43 -8.81 -8.54 -1.41
C ALA A 43 -7.85 -8.07 -2.52
N MET A 44 -7.02 -7.06 -2.25
CA MET A 44 -6.06 -6.52 -3.22
C MET A 44 -4.87 -5.84 -2.54
N ALA A 45 -3.73 -5.80 -3.22
CA ALA A 45 -2.51 -5.15 -2.76
C ALA A 45 -1.74 -4.51 -3.92
N VAL A 46 -1.37 -3.23 -3.79
CA VAL A 46 -0.60 -2.50 -4.83
C VAL A 46 0.70 -2.01 -4.22
N ALA A 47 1.85 -2.46 -4.74
CA ALA A 47 3.16 -2.04 -4.23
C ALA A 47 3.69 -0.82 -4.99
N SER A 48 3.95 0.29 -4.29
CA SER A 48 4.41 1.54 -4.90
C SER A 48 5.73 2.05 -4.31
N SER A 49 6.38 2.97 -5.03
CA SER A 49 7.54 3.69 -4.55
C SER A 49 7.14 4.73 -3.48
N ASN A 50 8.10 5.14 -2.65
CA ASN A 50 7.82 6.07 -1.54
C ASN A 50 7.49 7.49 -2.02
N ASP A 51 7.79 7.78 -3.29
CA ASP A 51 7.54 9.01 -4.02
C ASP A 51 6.12 9.12 -4.59
N VAL A 52 5.33 8.04 -4.55
CA VAL A 52 3.94 8.03 -5.01
C VAL A 52 3.01 8.28 -3.81
N SER A 53 2.06 9.20 -3.98
CA SER A 53 0.99 9.44 -3.00
C SER A 53 -0.02 8.29 -3.03
N ASP A 54 -0.76 8.09 -1.95
CA ASP A 54 -1.66 6.95 -1.82
C ASP A 54 -2.99 7.17 -2.59
N SER A 55 -3.44 8.43 -2.71
CA SER A 55 -4.68 8.79 -3.41
C SER A 55 -4.78 8.33 -4.88
N PRO A 56 -3.76 8.48 -5.75
CA PRO A 56 -3.80 8.00 -7.13
C PRO A 56 -3.83 6.47 -7.27
N LEU A 57 -3.49 5.74 -6.21
CA LEU A 57 -3.47 4.27 -6.22
C LEU A 57 -4.83 3.67 -5.84
N LEU A 58 -5.78 4.49 -5.36
CA LEU A 58 -7.11 4.01 -4.99
C LEU A 58 -7.87 3.40 -6.18
N PRO A 59 -7.95 4.02 -7.36
CA PRO A 59 -8.65 3.43 -8.50
C PRO A 59 -8.04 2.09 -8.94
N GLU A 60 -6.71 2.01 -8.99
CA GLU A 60 -5.98 0.76 -9.32
C GLU A 60 -6.25 -0.35 -8.29
N LEU A 61 -6.38 0.03 -7.02
CA LEU A 61 -6.70 -0.91 -5.95
C LEU A 61 -8.15 -1.38 -5.98
N LEU A 62 -9.10 -0.54 -6.38
CA LEU A 62 -10.51 -0.90 -6.54
C LEU A 62 -10.75 -1.74 -7.80
N ASP A 63 -10.08 -1.43 -8.92
CA ASP A 63 -10.19 -2.18 -10.17
C ASP A 63 -9.68 -3.63 -10.03
N GLY A 64 -8.75 -3.85 -9.09
CA GLY A 64 -8.25 -5.18 -8.75
C GLY A 64 -9.17 -6.02 -7.85
N ILE A 65 -10.25 -5.46 -7.30
CA ILE A 65 -11.19 -6.20 -6.45
C ILE A 65 -12.27 -6.82 -7.34
N GLU A 66 -12.30 -8.15 -7.39
CA GLU A 66 -13.36 -8.88 -8.09
C GLU A 66 -14.65 -8.86 -7.25
N GLY A 67 -15.67 -8.14 -7.71
CA GLY A 67 -17.00 -8.11 -7.07
C GLY A 67 -17.65 -6.73 -7.08
N GLU A 68 -18.86 -6.65 -6.53
CA GLU A 68 -19.55 -5.39 -6.31
C GLU A 68 -19.06 -4.75 -5.00
N ILE A 69 -18.59 -3.50 -5.08
CA ILE A 69 -18.07 -2.76 -3.93
C ILE A 69 -19.21 -1.89 -3.38
N GLU A 70 -19.85 -2.32 -2.30
CA GLU A 70 -20.92 -1.55 -1.66
C GLU A 70 -20.41 -0.30 -0.93
N GLN A 71 -19.24 -0.40 -0.31
CA GLN A 71 -18.66 0.69 0.47
C GLN A 71 -17.13 0.59 0.56
N VAL A 72 -16.47 1.74 0.42
CA VAL A 72 -15.03 1.90 0.66
C VAL A 72 -14.82 2.79 1.88
N SER A 73 -13.99 2.34 2.82
CA SER A 73 -13.57 3.10 3.99
C SER A 73 -12.05 3.17 4.03
N GLY A 74 -11.49 4.37 4.06
CA GLY A 74 -10.05 4.62 4.16
C GLY A 74 -9.75 5.82 5.04
N ASP A 75 -8.48 6.11 5.28
CA ASP A 75 -8.08 7.34 5.97
C ASP A 75 -8.08 8.55 5.02
N GLY A 76 -7.91 9.74 5.57
CA GLY A 76 -7.90 10.98 4.79
C GLY A 76 -6.75 11.09 3.77
N ALA A 77 -5.81 10.14 3.71
CA ALA A 77 -4.81 10.09 2.65
C ALA A 77 -5.42 9.71 1.28
N TYR A 78 -6.66 9.20 1.28
CA TYR A 78 -7.43 8.86 0.09
C TYR A 78 -8.48 9.92 -0.31
N ASP A 79 -8.64 10.99 0.50
CA ASP A 79 -9.57 12.10 0.27
C ASP A 79 -9.03 13.06 -0.81
N CYS A 80 -9.10 12.63 -2.07
CA CYS A 80 -8.89 13.50 -3.23
C CYS A 80 -10.22 13.75 -3.94
N ARG A 81 -10.39 14.96 -4.52
CA ARG A 81 -11.60 15.28 -5.32
C ARG A 81 -11.89 14.24 -6.40
N SER A 82 -10.84 13.72 -7.04
CA SER A 82 -10.95 12.65 -8.04
C SER A 82 -11.55 11.34 -7.51
N ASN A 83 -11.45 11.08 -6.20
CA ASN A 83 -11.91 9.86 -5.56
C ASN A 83 -13.29 10.03 -4.90
N ILE A 84 -13.71 11.28 -4.65
CA ILE A 84 -14.99 11.61 -4.01
C ILE A 84 -16.10 11.87 -5.05
N GLU A 85 -15.73 12.28 -6.28
CA GLU A 85 -16.68 12.58 -7.36
C GLU A 85 -16.98 11.39 -8.30
N ASN A 86 -16.48 10.19 -8.00
CA ASN A 86 -16.75 8.96 -8.77
C ASN A 86 -17.90 8.15 -8.16
#